data_AF-A0A8K0HXN0-F1
#
_entry.id   AF-A0A8K0HXN0-F1
#
_cell.length_a   1.000
_cell.length_b   1.000
_cell.length_c   1.000
_cell.angle_alpha   90.00
_cell.angle_beta   90.00
_cell.angle_gamma   90.00
#
_symmetry.space_group_name_H-M   'P 1'
#
loop_
_entity.id
_entity.type
_entity.pdbx_description
1 polymer ?
#
loop_
_entity_poly.entity_id
_entity_poly.type
_entity_poly.pdbx_seq_one_letter_code
_entity_poly.pdbx_strand_id
1 'polypeptide(L)'
;MFNGPEYSYPPYANRPHIMACIDILGNNEFWRAVEEIAAVSEPLLEVLRDVSGGKPSIGSIYESMTKAKDSIRTYHIMDEGKCKAFPDMVDGWWQNKLHSPLHDAAAYLNPSIQYNPEVKFLGIIKEELIAVLDKLLPTPELRHDMTAQIFVF
;
A
#
# COMPACT_ATOMS: atom_id res chain seq x y z
N MET A 1 -21.98 -4.93 18.81
CA MET A 1 -22.92 -3.92 18.25
C MET A 1 -24.35 -4.45 18.06
N PHE A 2 -24.69 -5.69 18.48
CA PHE A 2 -26.03 -6.29 18.25
C PHE A 2 -26.60 -7.09 19.45
N ASN A 3 -26.39 -6.64 20.69
CA ASN A 3 -26.87 -7.35 21.91
C ASN A 3 -28.16 -6.76 22.51
N GLY A 4 -28.97 -6.05 21.70
CA GLY A 4 -30.22 -5.45 22.15
C GLY A 4 -31.35 -6.47 22.30
N PRO A 5 -32.28 -6.31 23.27
CA PRO A 5 -33.43 -7.20 23.46
C PRO A 5 -34.39 -7.21 22.26
N GLU A 6 -34.36 -6.17 21.41
CA GLU A 6 -35.08 -6.08 20.14
C GLU A 6 -34.67 -7.11 19.07
N TYR A 7 -33.49 -7.72 19.21
CA TYR A 7 -33.01 -8.81 18.35
C TYR A 7 -33.27 -10.20 18.96
N SER A 8 -33.88 -10.28 20.14
CA SER A 8 -34.28 -11.54 20.76
C SER A 8 -35.61 -12.02 20.19
N TYR A 9 -35.51 -12.93 19.21
CA TYR A 9 -36.57 -13.82 18.70
C TYR A 9 -37.89 -13.17 18.23
N PRO A 10 -37.93 -12.64 16.99
CA PRO A 10 -39.20 -12.31 16.33
C PRO A 10 -39.98 -13.58 15.94
N PRO A 11 -41.32 -13.52 15.80
CA PRO A 11 -42.18 -14.68 15.49
C PRO A 11 -41.91 -15.36 14.12
N TYR A 12 -41.00 -14.80 13.32
CA TYR A 12 -40.54 -15.35 12.04
C TYR A 12 -39.16 -16.01 12.11
N ALA A 13 -38.53 -16.07 13.29
CA ALA A 13 -37.15 -16.55 13.50
C ALA A 13 -36.90 -17.98 13.00
N ASN A 14 -37.93 -18.82 12.85
CA ASN A 14 -37.79 -20.21 12.40
C ASN A 14 -37.60 -20.39 10.89
N ARG A 15 -37.47 -19.30 10.10
CA ARG A 15 -37.14 -19.43 8.69
C ARG A 15 -35.64 -19.77 8.55
N PRO A 16 -35.26 -20.79 7.76
CA PRO A 16 -33.87 -21.25 7.69
C PRO A 16 -32.86 -20.16 7.27
N HIS A 17 -33.28 -19.19 6.47
CA HIS A 17 -32.44 -18.03 6.13
C HIS A 17 -32.24 -17.05 7.28
N ILE A 18 -33.25 -16.85 8.14
CA ILE A 18 -33.15 -15.96 9.30
C ILE A 18 -32.23 -16.57 10.35
N MET A 19 -32.31 -17.89 10.57
CA MET A 19 -31.40 -18.62 11.45
C MET A 19 -29.95 -18.52 10.96
N ALA A 20 -29.69 -18.72 9.67
CA ALA A 20 -28.35 -18.55 9.11
C ALA A 20 -27.79 -17.12 9.29
N CYS A 21 -28.64 -16.09 9.17
CA CYS A 21 -28.22 -14.71 9.46
C CYS A 21 -27.89 -14.51 10.93
N ILE A 22 -28.69 -15.05 11.86
CA ILE A 22 -28.41 -14.97 13.30
C ILE A 22 -27.10 -15.69 13.65
N ASP A 23 -26.85 -16.85 13.04
CA ASP A 23 -25.62 -17.61 13.25
C ASP A 23 -24.38 -16.82 12.79
N ILE A 24 -24.44 -16.15 11.62
CA ILE A 24 -23.35 -15.27 11.16
C ILE A 24 -23.19 -14.05 12.08
N LEU A 25 -24.29 -13.41 12.46
CA LEU A 25 -24.28 -12.24 13.34
C LEU A 25 -23.64 -12.56 14.70
N GLY A 26 -23.88 -13.78 15.23
CA GLY A 26 -23.29 -14.26 16.48
C GLY A 26 -21.88 -14.87 16.34
N ASN A 27 -21.36 -15.04 15.14
CA ASN A 27 -20.07 -15.69 14.91
C ASN A 27 -18.91 -14.70 15.09
N ASN A 28 -18.26 -14.77 16.25
CA ASN A 28 -17.11 -13.92 16.56
C ASN A 28 -15.90 -14.17 15.66
N GLU A 29 -15.66 -15.40 15.19
CA GLU A 29 -14.55 -15.70 14.28
C GLU A 29 -14.77 -15.05 12.91
N PHE A 30 -16.01 -15.08 12.43
CA PHE A 30 -16.40 -14.38 11.20
C PHE A 30 -16.11 -12.88 11.30
N TRP A 31 -16.55 -12.23 12.38
CA TRP A 31 -16.33 -10.79 12.55
C TRP A 31 -14.85 -10.43 12.72
N ARG A 32 -14.06 -11.26 13.40
CA ARG A 32 -12.60 -11.10 13.47
C ARG A 32 -11.95 -11.19 12.09
N ALA A 33 -12.38 -12.13 11.25
CA ALA A 33 -11.88 -12.24 9.89
C ALA A 33 -12.27 -11.02 9.04
N VAL A 34 -13.50 -10.51 9.19
CA VAL A 34 -13.95 -9.27 8.52
C VAL A 34 -13.12 -8.07 8.96
N GLU A 35 -12.84 -7.95 10.26
CA GLU A 35 -11.99 -6.89 10.82
C GLU A 35 -10.56 -6.95 10.26
N GLU A 36 -9.97 -8.14 10.19
CA GLU A 36 -8.65 -8.35 9.59
C GLU A 36 -8.62 -7.98 8.11
N ILE A 37 -9.63 -8.41 7.33
CA ILE A 37 -9.75 -8.05 5.91
C ILE A 37 -9.86 -6.53 5.75
N ALA A 38 -10.66 -5.86 6.58
CA ALA A 38 -10.80 -4.40 6.55
C ALA A 38 -9.46 -3.72 6.86
N ALA A 39 -8.78 -4.12 7.95
CA ALA A 39 -7.52 -3.54 8.37
C ALA A 39 -6.39 -3.70 7.33
N VAL A 40 -6.36 -4.83 6.60
CA VAL A 40 -5.37 -5.06 5.53
C VAL A 40 -5.74 -4.34 4.23
N SER A 41 -7.03 -4.29 3.88
CA SER A 41 -7.48 -3.72 2.61
C SER A 41 -7.58 -2.19 2.62
N GLU A 42 -7.95 -1.57 3.75
CA GLU A 42 -8.06 -0.12 3.91
C GLU A 42 -6.81 0.63 3.42
N PRO A 43 -5.59 0.37 3.92
CA PRO A 43 -4.39 1.08 3.48
C PRO A 43 -4.11 0.92 1.97
N LEU A 44 -4.48 -0.23 1.38
CA LEU A 44 -4.33 -0.45 -0.06
C LEU A 44 -5.35 0.37 -0.87
N LEU A 45 -6.58 0.48 -0.37
CA LEU A 45 -7.61 1.33 -0.97
C LEU A 45 -7.23 2.81 -0.88
N GLU A 46 -6.53 3.23 0.18
CA GLU A 46 -6.00 4.59 0.28
C GLU A 46 -4.96 4.89 -0.80
N VAL A 47 -4.04 3.96 -1.06
CA VAL A 47 -3.08 4.08 -2.17
C VAL A 47 -3.81 4.22 -3.51
N LEU A 48 -4.82 3.39 -3.76
CA LEU A 48 -5.61 3.45 -5.00
C LEU A 48 -6.34 4.78 -5.14
N ARG A 49 -6.92 5.28 -4.04
CA ARG A 49 -7.58 6.59 -4.00
C ARG A 49 -6.59 7.71 -4.37
N ASP A 50 -5.40 7.72 -3.78
CA ASP A 50 -4.37 8.72 -4.05
C ASP A 50 -3.94 8.74 -5.52
N VAL A 51 -3.84 7.56 -6.14
CA VAL A 51 -3.42 7.42 -7.54
C VAL A 51 -4.54 7.76 -8.52
N SER A 52 -5.80 7.49 -8.15
CA SER A 52 -6.97 7.70 -9.01
C SER A 52 -7.39 9.17 -9.17
N GLY A 53 -6.93 10.07 -8.29
CA GLY A 53 -7.39 11.46 -8.21
C GLY A 53 -6.94 12.40 -9.33
N GLY A 54 -6.36 11.90 -10.42
CA GLY A 54 -5.92 12.68 -11.59
C GLY A 54 -4.71 13.59 -11.37
N LYS A 55 -4.14 13.60 -10.16
CA LYS A 55 -2.89 14.30 -9.84
C LYS A 55 -1.68 13.44 -10.24
N PRO A 56 -0.53 14.04 -10.57
CA PRO A 56 0.71 13.29 -10.76
C PRO A 56 1.05 12.48 -9.49
N SER A 57 0.78 11.18 -9.53
CA SER A 57 0.86 10.28 -8.37
C SER A 57 2.05 9.32 -8.44
N ILE A 58 2.67 9.18 -9.61
CA ILE A 58 3.87 8.35 -9.81
C ILE A 58 5.00 8.80 -8.87
N GLY A 59 5.11 10.12 -8.63
CA GLY A 59 6.10 10.66 -7.71
C GLY A 59 5.80 10.40 -6.24
N SER A 60 4.60 9.99 -5.85
CA SER A 60 4.18 9.83 -4.43
C SER A 60 3.76 8.41 -4.07
N ILE A 61 3.46 7.58 -5.07
CA ILE A 61 2.93 6.22 -4.89
C ILE A 61 3.86 5.32 -4.08
N TYR A 62 5.18 5.51 -4.17
CA TYR A 62 6.16 4.76 -3.38
C TYR A 62 6.07 5.06 -1.89
N GLU A 63 5.83 6.33 -1.54
CA GLU A 63 5.62 6.73 -0.15
C GLU A 63 4.30 6.16 0.37
N SER A 64 3.20 6.31 -0.38
CA SER A 64 1.89 5.76 -0.01
C SER A 64 1.95 4.23 0.13
N MET A 65 2.64 3.53 -0.77
CA MET A 65 2.83 2.08 -0.69
C MET A 65 3.67 1.67 0.53
N THR A 66 4.71 2.44 0.86
CA THR A 66 5.51 2.21 2.07
C THR A 66 4.63 2.35 3.32
N LYS A 67 3.83 3.42 3.41
CA LYS A 67 2.89 3.63 4.52
C LYS A 67 1.85 2.51 4.60
N ALA A 68 1.35 2.03 3.47
CA ALA A 68 0.40 0.92 3.44
C ALA A 68 1.01 -0.36 4.02
N LYS A 69 2.23 -0.72 3.62
CA LYS A 69 2.95 -1.87 4.16
C LYS A 69 3.25 -1.73 5.65
N ASP A 70 3.63 -0.52 6.10
CA ASP A 70 3.88 -0.27 7.51
C ASP A 70 2.60 -0.37 8.35
N SER A 71 1.46 0.12 7.85
CA SER A 71 0.14 -0.04 8.50
C SER A 71 -0.23 -1.52 8.69
N ILE A 72 -0.11 -2.32 7.62
CA ILE A 72 -0.36 -3.77 7.65
C ILE A 72 0.58 -4.46 8.66
N ARG A 73 1.86 -4.07 8.67
CA ARG A 73 2.84 -4.61 9.62
C ARG A 73 2.46 -4.29 11.05
N THR A 74 2.06 -3.06 11.33
CA THR A 74 1.63 -2.62 12.67
C THR A 74 0.39 -3.37 13.14
N TYR A 75 -0.59 -3.63 12.25
CA TYR A 75 -1.76 -4.42 12.60
C TYR A 75 -1.38 -5.85 13.03
N HIS A 76 -0.40 -6.45 12.37
CA HIS A 76 0.10 -7.79 12.67
C HIS A 76 1.33 -7.83 13.59
N ILE A 77 1.61 -6.77 14.36
CA ILE A 77 2.87 -6.68 15.13
C ILE A 77 3.09 -7.83 16.12
N MET A 78 2.00 -8.48 16.58
CA MET A 78 2.04 -9.62 17.49
C MET A 78 2.08 -10.99 16.79
N ASP A 79 1.95 -11.03 15.47
CA ASP A 79 1.99 -12.23 14.64
C ASP A 79 3.12 -12.10 13.61
N GLU A 80 4.32 -12.54 13.98
CA GLU A 80 5.51 -12.42 13.13
C GLU A 80 5.32 -13.06 11.75
N GLY A 81 4.52 -14.13 11.66
CA GLY A 81 4.22 -14.81 10.40
C GLY A 81 3.45 -13.90 9.45
N LYS A 82 2.34 -13.32 9.93
CA LYS A 82 1.52 -12.39 9.13
C LYS A 82 2.20 -11.04 8.90
N CYS A 83 2.93 -10.55 9.90
CA CYS A 83 3.72 -9.31 9.87
C CYS A 83 4.72 -9.29 8.70
N LYS A 84 5.23 -10.46 8.31
CA LYS A 84 6.07 -10.63 7.12
C LYS A 84 5.27 -11.00 5.87
N ALA A 85 4.39 -11.98 5.97
CA ALA A 85 3.73 -12.56 4.80
C ALA A 85 2.89 -11.55 4.00
N PHE A 86 2.13 -10.68 4.67
CA PHE A 86 1.28 -9.72 3.96
C PHE A 86 2.07 -8.63 3.24
N PRO A 87 3.04 -7.93 3.86
CA PRO A 87 3.91 -7.01 3.13
C PRO A 87 4.66 -7.69 1.98
N ASP A 88 5.13 -8.93 2.14
CA ASP A 88 5.80 -9.68 1.06
C ASP A 88 4.87 -9.97 -0.12
N MET A 89 3.58 -10.26 0.13
CA MET A 89 2.57 -10.41 -0.93
C MET A 89 2.33 -9.10 -1.67
N VAL A 90 2.24 -7.98 -0.94
CA VAL A 90 2.09 -6.65 -1.53
C VAL A 90 3.31 -6.30 -2.37
N ASP A 91 4.52 -6.58 -1.88
CA ASP A 91 5.77 -6.36 -2.61
C ASP A 91 5.85 -7.24 -3.87
N GLY A 92 5.47 -8.51 -3.76
CA GLY A 92 5.39 -9.40 -4.92
C GLY A 92 4.42 -8.89 -5.98
N TRP A 93 3.27 -8.36 -5.59
CA TRP A 93 2.34 -7.74 -6.54
C TRP A 93 2.91 -6.45 -7.14
N TRP A 94 3.47 -5.57 -6.30
CA TRP A 94 4.07 -4.29 -6.69
C TRP A 94 5.14 -4.48 -7.76
N GLN A 95 6.11 -5.35 -7.49
CA GLN A 95 7.24 -5.63 -8.37
C GLN A 95 6.80 -6.21 -9.73
N ASN A 96 5.73 -7.00 -9.75
CA ASN A 96 5.24 -7.64 -10.96
C ASN A 96 4.30 -6.77 -11.81
N LYS A 97 3.62 -5.79 -11.22
CA LYS A 97 2.50 -5.08 -11.88
C LYS A 97 2.68 -3.58 -12.02
N LEU A 98 3.34 -2.93 -11.06
CA LEU A 98 3.41 -1.47 -11.00
C LEU A 98 4.84 -0.92 -10.97
N HIS A 99 5.83 -1.74 -10.60
CA HIS A 99 7.21 -1.29 -10.56
C HIS A 99 7.79 -1.09 -11.96
N SER A 100 8.49 0.02 -12.14
CA SER A 100 9.27 0.34 -13.34
C SER A 100 10.37 1.32 -12.96
N PRO A 101 11.58 1.20 -13.52
CA PRO A 101 12.66 2.16 -13.30
C PRO A 101 12.23 3.62 -13.56
N LEU A 102 11.30 3.83 -14.51
CA LEU A 102 10.76 5.17 -14.79
C LEU A 102 9.91 5.71 -13.63
N HIS A 103 9.19 4.85 -12.92
CA HIS A 103 8.42 5.25 -11.74
C HIS A 103 9.35 5.58 -10.58
N ASP A 104 10.43 4.81 -10.37
CA ASP A 104 11.46 5.11 -9.37
C ASP A 104 12.15 6.45 -9.66
N ALA A 105 12.51 6.69 -10.92
CA ALA A 105 13.09 7.95 -11.37
C ALA A 105 12.14 9.14 -11.09
N ALA A 106 10.85 8.99 -11.39
CA ALA A 106 9.86 10.01 -11.11
C ALA A 106 9.65 10.25 -9.59
N ALA A 107 9.73 9.21 -8.76
CA ALA A 107 9.71 9.33 -7.31
C ALA A 107 10.96 10.05 -6.78
N TYR A 108 12.14 9.77 -7.34
CA TYR A 108 13.38 10.44 -6.94
C TYR A 108 13.33 11.94 -7.25
N LEU A 109 12.81 12.30 -8.42
CA LEU A 109 12.69 13.69 -8.86
C LEU A 109 11.55 14.46 -8.17
N ASN A 110 10.79 13.83 -7.27
CA ASN A 110 9.78 14.51 -6.49
C ASN A 110 10.42 15.20 -5.26
N PRO A 111 10.42 16.54 -5.16
CA PRO A 111 11.03 17.24 -4.03
C PRO A 111 10.45 16.85 -2.68
N SER A 112 9.15 16.50 -2.61
CA SER A 112 8.53 16.07 -1.36
C SER A 112 9.04 14.72 -0.86
N ILE A 113 9.70 13.93 -1.73
CA ILE A 113 10.35 12.67 -1.38
C ILE A 113 11.85 12.90 -1.20
N GLN A 114 12.52 13.55 -2.16
CA GLN A 114 13.97 13.76 -2.15
C GLN A 114 14.47 14.45 -0.86
N TYR A 115 13.69 15.40 -0.34
CA TYR A 115 14.05 16.17 0.86
C TYR A 115 13.35 15.71 2.14
N ASN A 116 12.63 14.59 2.09
CA ASN A 116 11.95 14.07 3.26
C ASN A 116 12.86 13.08 4.01
N PRO A 117 13.31 13.42 5.24
CA PRO A 117 14.22 12.57 6.01
C PRO A 117 13.60 11.24 6.45
N GLU A 118 12.27 11.12 6.43
CA GLU A 118 11.56 9.90 6.78
C GLU A 118 11.54 8.87 5.63
N VAL A 119 11.93 9.27 4.42
CA VAL A 119 11.98 8.38 3.25
C VAL A 119 13.21 7.48 3.33
N LYS A 120 12.97 6.18 3.52
CA LYS A 120 14.03 5.16 3.69
C LYS A 120 14.49 4.51 2.39
N PHE A 121 13.79 4.74 1.27
CA PHE A 121 14.05 4.07 0.00
C PHE A 121 14.80 4.94 -1.02
N LEU A 122 15.19 6.18 -0.66
CA LEU A 122 15.80 7.14 -1.58
C LEU A 122 17.06 6.61 -2.29
N GLY A 123 17.86 5.80 -1.60
CA GLY A 123 19.05 5.17 -2.19
C GLY A 123 18.71 4.21 -3.33
N ILE A 124 17.69 3.38 -3.15
CA ILE A 124 17.24 2.40 -4.16
C ILE A 124 16.75 3.13 -5.40
N ILE A 125 15.88 4.12 -5.23
CA ILE A 125 15.30 4.85 -6.37
C ILE A 125 16.31 5.78 -7.06
N LYS A 126 17.42 6.16 -6.39
CA LYS A 126 18.54 6.88 -7.01
C LYS A 126 19.27 6.01 -8.04
N GLU A 127 19.51 4.74 -7.73
CA GLU A 127 20.16 3.80 -8.63
C GLU A 127 19.29 3.57 -9.88
N GLU A 128 17.98 3.45 -9.70
CA GLU A 128 17.02 3.31 -10.79
C GLU A 128 16.96 4.58 -11.67
N LEU A 129 17.03 5.78 -11.07
CA LEU A 129 17.17 7.02 -11.85
C LEU A 129 18.40 6.98 -12.76
N ILE A 130 19.56 6.56 -12.24
CA ILE A 130 20.79 6.45 -13.04
C ILE A 130 20.59 5.47 -14.19
N ALA A 131 19.97 4.31 -13.93
CA ALA A 131 19.67 3.31 -14.96
C ALA A 131 18.71 3.84 -16.04
N VAL A 132 17.78 4.74 -15.68
CA VAL A 132 16.92 5.44 -16.64
C VAL A 132 17.71 6.46 -17.46
N LEU A 133 18.57 7.26 -16.83
CA LEU A 133 19.41 8.25 -17.52
C LEU A 133 20.37 7.57 -18.50
N ASP A 134 20.94 6.41 -18.15
CA ASP A 134 21.79 5.60 -19.02
C ASP A 134 21.09 5.17 -20.31
N LYS A 135 19.77 4.94 -20.26
CA LYS A 135 18.96 4.58 -21.42
C LYS A 135 18.47 5.80 -22.21
N LEU A 136 18.16 6.91 -21.54
CA LEU A 136 17.59 8.10 -22.17
C LEU A 136 18.64 9.00 -22.83
N LEU A 137 19.86 9.03 -22.29
CA LEU A 137 20.89 9.98 -22.69
C LEU A 137 22.00 9.25 -23.45
N PRO A 138 22.19 9.55 -24.75
CA PRO A 138 23.06 8.77 -25.62
C PRO A 138 24.55 8.95 -25.29
N THR A 139 24.96 10.07 -24.70
CA THR A 139 26.37 10.40 -24.50
C THR A 139 26.75 10.47 -23.00
N PRO A 140 27.98 10.03 -22.63
CA PRO A 140 28.47 10.12 -21.26
C PRO A 140 28.50 11.55 -20.71
N GLU A 141 28.79 12.54 -21.55
CA GLU A 141 28.87 13.95 -21.16
C GLU A 141 27.50 14.45 -20.70
N LEU A 142 26.44 14.16 -21.47
CA LEU A 142 25.09 14.57 -21.13
C LEU A 142 24.60 13.89 -19.84
N ARG A 143 24.97 12.62 -19.63
CA ARG A 143 24.69 11.90 -18.39
C ARG A 143 25.39 12.53 -17.19
N HIS A 144 26.67 12.87 -17.34
CA HIS A 144 27.43 13.53 -16.29
C HIS A 144 26.82 14.88 -15.93
N ASP A 145 26.52 15.71 -16.92
CA ASP A 145 25.98 17.06 -16.71
C ASP A 145 24.60 17.03 -16.04
N MET A 146 23.70 16.14 -16.49
CA MET A 146 22.36 16.02 -15.88
C MET A 146 22.43 15.45 -14.47
N THR A 147 23.27 14.44 -14.24
CA THR A 147 23.47 13.85 -12.92
C THR A 147 24.06 14.85 -11.93
N ALA A 148 25.04 15.65 -12.37
CA ALA A 148 25.61 16.72 -11.58
C ALA A 148 24.55 17.76 -11.19
N GLN A 149 23.67 18.16 -12.11
CA GLN A 149 22.59 19.10 -11.78
C GLN A 149 21.55 18.52 -10.82
N ILE A 150 21.11 17.27 -11.03
CA ILE A 150 20.08 16.63 -10.21
C ILE A 150 20.56 16.40 -8.77
N PHE A 151 21.84 16.07 -8.57
CA PHE A 151 22.39 15.77 -7.23
C PHE A 151 22.94 17.00 -6.49
N VAL A 152 23.02 18.17 -7.13
CA VAL A 152 23.48 19.41 -6.52
C VAL A 152 22.38 20.11 -5.72
N PHE A 153 21.10 19.81 -6.01
CA PHE A 153 19.96 20.27 -5.24
C PHE A 153 19.63 19.32 -4.09
#